data_AF-A0A349VJ83-F1
#
_entry.id   AF-A0A349VJ83-F1
#
_cell.length_a   1.000
_cell.length_b   1.000
_cell.length_c   1.000
_cell.angle_alpha   90.00
_cell.angle_beta   90.00
_cell.angle_gamma   90.00
#
_symmetry.space_group_name_H-M   'P 1'
#
loop_
_entity.id
_entity.type
_entity.pdbx_description
1 polymer ?
#
loop_
_entity_poly.entity_id
_entity_poly.type
_entity_poly.pdbx_seq_one_letter_code
_entity_poly.pdbx_strand_id
1 'polypeptide(L)'
;MTSKIVAAVLYGICFLGVGFHAANQSLAEEVAIPGFVPGDTQPDTNPPAVRYKDGWLVPYEETIPGSDVTFQMVPVPGGSFLLGSPGDEIGREDTEGPQVEVAVSPFWMGACEVTWEEYKVFMSMLDLFTALESSGVRLVTEENEVDAVTAPSALYDPTTTFINGEEPQQPAVTMTQYSARQYTKWLTGLTGRFYRLPAESEW
;
A
#
# COMPACT_ATOMS: atom_id res chain seq x y z
N MET A 1 7.16 37.28 77.00
CA MET A 1 6.13 37.54 75.96
C MET A 1 6.22 36.38 74.97
N THR A 2 5.53 35.27 75.25
CA THR A 2 4.19 34.86 74.73
C THR A 2 4.25 34.53 73.23
N SER A 3 3.83 33.38 72.69
CA SER A 3 3.21 32.15 73.19
C SER A 3 3.33 31.08 72.08
N LYS A 4 3.37 29.80 72.46
CA LYS A 4 3.14 28.66 71.56
C LYS A 4 1.67 28.64 71.11
N ILE A 5 1.38 28.29 69.86
CA ILE A 5 0.11 27.65 69.45
C ILE A 5 0.43 26.59 68.39
N VAL A 6 0.08 25.35 68.73
CA VAL A 6 -0.12 24.21 67.83
C VAL A 6 -1.61 24.23 67.44
N ALA A 7 -1.95 24.02 66.17
CA ALA A 7 -3.29 23.62 65.76
C ALA A 7 -3.19 22.66 64.56
N ALA A 8 -3.86 21.53 64.70
CA ALA A 8 -3.90 20.40 63.79
C ALA A 8 -5.16 20.45 62.90
N VAL A 9 -5.01 19.96 61.66
CA VAL A 9 -5.96 19.21 60.81
C VAL A 9 -7.34 19.80 60.51
N LEU A 10 -7.63 19.96 59.21
CA LEU A 10 -8.87 19.45 58.59
C LEU A 10 -8.70 19.25 57.08
N TYR A 11 -9.12 18.07 56.63
CA TYR A 11 -9.18 17.59 55.26
C TYR A 11 -10.04 18.50 54.36
N GLY A 12 -9.58 18.73 53.14
CA GLY A 12 -10.38 19.34 52.07
C GLY A 12 -9.83 18.92 50.71
N ILE A 13 -10.26 17.74 50.24
CA ILE A 13 -10.05 17.30 48.86
C ILE A 13 -10.87 18.22 47.96
N CYS A 14 -10.20 19.09 47.21
CA CYS A 14 -10.79 19.76 46.06
C CYS A 14 -10.09 19.26 44.79
N PHE A 15 -10.76 18.34 44.09
CA PHE A 15 -10.51 18.04 42.69
C PHE A 15 -10.65 19.33 41.88
N LEU A 16 -9.55 19.83 41.33
CA LEU A 16 -9.58 20.81 40.25
C LEU A 16 -8.85 20.23 39.04
N GLY A 17 -9.69 19.71 38.15
CA GLY A 17 -9.52 19.68 36.70
C GLY A 17 -8.10 19.47 36.18
N VAL A 18 -7.81 18.20 35.88
CA VAL A 18 -6.77 17.81 34.93
C VAL A 18 -7.11 18.40 33.57
N GLY A 19 -6.47 19.51 33.22
CA GLY A 19 -6.38 20.00 31.84
C GLY A 19 -5.18 19.36 31.17
N PHE A 20 -5.29 18.10 30.75
CA PHE A 20 -4.39 17.53 29.74
C PHE A 20 -4.68 18.26 28.42
N HIS A 21 -4.05 19.40 28.21
CA HIS A 21 -4.19 20.19 27.00
C HIS A 21 -2.85 20.21 26.25
N ALA A 22 -2.50 19.06 25.66
CA ALA A 22 -1.56 18.93 24.53
C ALA A 22 -1.36 17.44 24.21
N ALA A 23 -2.40 16.78 23.73
CA ALA A 23 -2.29 15.45 23.11
C ALA A 23 -3.33 15.36 22.00
N ASN A 24 -3.12 16.13 20.92
CA ASN A 24 -3.73 15.91 19.60
C ASN A 24 -3.32 17.02 18.60
N GLN A 25 -2.04 17.41 18.59
CA GLN A 25 -1.50 18.08 17.42
C GLN A 25 -0.60 17.07 16.69
N SER A 26 -0.93 16.84 15.42
CA SER A 26 -0.20 16.10 14.38
C SER A 26 -0.51 14.61 14.10
N LEU A 27 -1.79 14.23 13.97
CA LEU A 27 -2.18 12.97 13.28
C LEU A 27 -2.80 13.19 11.89
N ALA A 28 -2.51 14.32 11.26
CA ALA A 28 -2.86 14.56 9.87
C ALA A 28 -1.88 15.58 9.28
N GLU A 29 -0.63 15.16 9.10
CA GLU A 29 0.05 15.63 7.90
C GLU A 29 -0.78 15.06 6.75
N GLU A 30 -1.43 15.92 5.98
CA GLU A 30 -2.09 15.54 4.73
C GLU A 30 -1.04 14.76 3.95
N VAL A 31 -1.16 13.43 3.90
CA VAL A 31 -0.15 12.57 3.30
C VAL A 31 -0.08 12.98 1.85
N ALA A 32 0.93 13.79 1.52
CA ALA A 32 1.13 14.27 0.17
C ALA A 32 1.15 13.05 -0.73
N ILE A 33 0.23 13.01 -1.70
CA ILE A 33 0.16 11.89 -2.63
C ILE A 33 1.45 11.96 -3.45
N PRO A 34 2.39 11.02 -3.28
CA PRO A 34 3.61 11.00 -4.07
C PRO A 34 3.20 10.92 -5.54
N GLY A 35 3.90 11.71 -6.36
CA GLY A 35 3.59 11.81 -7.77
C GLY A 35 2.47 12.78 -8.15
N PHE A 36 1.76 13.46 -7.24
CA PHE A 36 0.82 14.52 -7.63
C PHE A 36 1.41 15.92 -7.44
N VAL A 37 1.44 16.71 -8.52
CA VAL A 37 1.90 18.11 -8.51
C VAL A 37 0.73 19.04 -8.85
N PRO A 38 0.23 19.85 -7.90
CA PRO A 38 -0.87 20.78 -8.17
C PRO A 38 -0.40 21.96 -9.04
N GLY A 39 -1.33 22.52 -9.83
CA GLY A 39 -1.13 23.72 -10.63
C GLY A 39 -1.11 23.46 -12.14
N ASP A 40 -1.06 24.55 -12.91
CA ASP A 40 -1.22 24.49 -14.37
C ASP A 40 0.08 24.27 -15.14
N THR A 41 1.23 24.54 -14.52
CA THR A 41 2.53 24.37 -15.18
C THR A 41 2.89 22.89 -15.24
N GLN A 42 3.07 22.36 -16.45
CA GLN A 42 3.50 20.98 -16.65
C GLN A 42 4.91 20.76 -16.09
N PRO A 43 5.10 19.82 -15.15
CA PRO A 43 6.42 19.43 -14.69
C PRO A 43 7.23 18.75 -15.80
N ASP A 44 8.53 19.03 -15.85
CA ASP A 44 9.49 18.38 -16.76
C ASP A 44 9.97 17.06 -16.12
N THR A 45 9.36 15.94 -16.52
CA THR A 45 9.65 14.60 -15.98
C THR A 45 9.82 13.57 -17.08
N ASN A 46 10.52 12.48 -16.76
CA ASN A 46 10.65 11.32 -17.63
C ASN A 46 10.29 10.03 -16.85
N PRO A 47 9.21 9.30 -17.20
CA PRO A 47 8.26 9.58 -18.27
C PRO A 47 7.45 10.88 -18.08
N PRO A 48 6.82 11.40 -19.16
CA PRO A 48 6.13 12.69 -19.13
C PRO A 48 5.00 12.76 -18.10
N ALA A 49 4.85 13.92 -17.49
CA ALA A 49 3.74 14.20 -16.58
C ALA A 49 2.39 14.15 -17.32
N VAL A 50 1.37 13.61 -16.66
CA VAL A 50 0.00 13.45 -17.20
C VAL A 50 -0.95 14.40 -16.50
N ARG A 51 -1.73 15.18 -17.25
CA ARG A 51 -2.71 16.10 -16.67
C ARG A 51 -3.82 15.34 -15.94
N TYR A 52 -4.13 15.75 -14.71
CA TYR A 52 -5.23 15.19 -13.91
C TYR A 52 -5.85 16.26 -13.02
N LYS A 53 -7.12 16.59 -13.28
CA LYS A 53 -7.85 17.66 -12.57
C LYS A 53 -7.04 18.98 -12.56
N ASP A 54 -6.81 19.53 -11.38
CA ASP A 54 -6.11 20.80 -11.14
C ASP A 54 -4.58 20.62 -10.96
N GLY A 55 -4.03 19.52 -11.46
CA GLY A 55 -2.60 19.23 -11.37
C GLY A 55 -2.11 18.17 -12.35
N TRP A 56 -1.01 17.53 -11.98
CA TRP A 56 -0.25 16.60 -12.82
C TRP A 56 0.13 15.35 -12.05
N LEU A 57 -0.07 14.19 -12.67
CA LEU A 57 0.51 12.93 -12.25
C LEU A 57 1.94 12.87 -12.81
N VAL A 58 2.93 12.68 -11.95
CA VAL A 58 4.34 12.52 -12.28
C VAL A 58 4.83 11.15 -11.81
N PRO A 59 5.88 10.58 -12.41
CA PRO A 59 6.48 9.36 -11.90
C PRO A 59 6.98 9.57 -10.48
N TYR A 60 6.91 8.53 -9.66
CA TYR A 60 7.43 8.54 -8.30
C TYR A 60 8.02 7.17 -7.93
N GLU A 61 8.92 7.19 -6.97
CA GLU A 61 9.42 5.99 -6.31
C GLU A 61 8.72 5.82 -4.97
N GLU A 62 8.37 4.58 -4.66
CA GLU A 62 7.82 4.19 -3.38
C GLU A 62 8.81 3.24 -2.70
N THR A 63 9.14 3.53 -1.44
CA THR A 63 9.87 2.59 -0.59
C THR A 63 8.86 1.80 0.24
N ILE A 64 8.91 0.47 0.18
CA ILE A 64 8.04 -0.36 1.00
C ILE A 64 8.38 -0.12 2.48
N PRO A 65 7.43 0.41 3.30
CA PRO A 65 7.72 0.76 4.69
C PRO A 65 8.25 -0.43 5.49
N GLY A 66 9.34 -0.21 6.23
CA GLY A 66 10.01 -1.27 6.99
C GLY A 66 11.04 -2.08 6.19
N SER A 67 11.37 -1.63 4.97
CA SER A 67 12.44 -2.21 4.14
C SER A 67 13.17 -1.11 3.36
N ASP A 68 14.29 -1.47 2.71
CA ASP A 68 15.00 -0.61 1.75
C ASP A 68 14.57 -0.88 0.30
N VAL A 69 13.51 -1.68 0.09
CA VAL A 69 13.05 -2.10 -1.24
C VAL A 69 12.18 -1.00 -1.85
N THR A 70 12.51 -0.61 -3.07
CA THR A 70 11.82 0.46 -3.79
C THR A 70 11.24 0.00 -5.11
N PHE A 71 10.10 0.54 -5.50
CA PHE A 71 9.50 0.33 -6.82
C PHE A 71 9.03 1.66 -7.44
N GLN A 72 8.99 1.70 -8.77
CA GLN A 72 8.61 2.90 -9.52
C GLN A 72 7.17 2.80 -10.01
N MET A 73 6.44 3.90 -9.84
CA MET A 73 5.10 4.09 -10.39
C MET A 73 5.17 5.18 -11.46
N VAL A 74 4.61 4.90 -12.63
CA VAL A 74 4.62 5.80 -13.79
C VAL A 74 3.19 6.23 -14.14
N PRO A 75 2.96 7.51 -14.49
CA PRO A 75 1.65 7.99 -14.86
C PRO A 75 1.29 7.49 -16.26
N VAL A 76 0.09 6.93 -16.40
CA VAL A 76 -0.51 6.50 -17.67
C VAL A 76 -1.57 7.52 -18.08
N PRO A 77 -1.49 8.09 -19.30
CA PRO A 77 -2.52 9.01 -19.77
C PRO A 77 -3.85 8.30 -19.93
N GLY A 78 -4.92 8.94 -19.46
CA GLY A 78 -6.27 8.52 -19.78
C GLY A 78 -6.60 8.82 -21.25
N GLY A 79 -7.58 8.11 -21.78
CA GLY A 79 -8.00 8.25 -23.17
C GLY A 79 -9.04 7.21 -23.55
N SER A 80 -9.49 7.28 -24.80
CA SER A 80 -10.34 6.25 -25.40
C SER A 80 -9.55 5.46 -26.44
N PHE A 81 -9.74 4.15 -26.47
CA PHE A 81 -9.11 3.26 -27.45
C PHE A 81 -10.00 2.04 -27.73
N LEU A 82 -9.67 1.28 -28.78
CA LEU A 82 -10.33 0.00 -29.09
C LEU A 82 -9.60 -1.12 -28.37
N LEU A 83 -10.29 -1.79 -27.44
CA LEU A 83 -9.82 -2.99 -26.76
C LEU A 83 -10.22 -4.23 -27.57
N GLY A 84 -9.30 -5.19 -27.70
CA GLY A 84 -9.46 -6.41 -28.51
C GLY A 84 -8.78 -6.32 -29.88
N SER A 85 -8.69 -7.44 -30.60
CA SER A 85 -8.02 -7.53 -31.91
C SER A 85 -8.99 -7.42 -33.09
N PRO A 86 -8.56 -6.82 -34.23
CA PRO A 86 -9.32 -6.82 -35.47
C PRO A 86 -9.62 -8.25 -35.96
N GLY A 87 -10.78 -8.44 -36.59
CA GLY A 87 -11.23 -9.77 -37.01
C GLY A 87 -10.34 -10.47 -38.05
N ASP A 88 -9.47 -9.73 -38.73
CA ASP A 88 -8.52 -10.22 -39.73
C ASP A 88 -7.06 -10.28 -39.24
N GLU A 89 -6.81 -10.06 -37.94
CA GLU A 89 -5.47 -10.17 -37.35
C GLU A 89 -4.96 -11.62 -37.37
N ILE A 90 -3.74 -11.83 -37.89
CA ILE A 90 -3.12 -13.15 -37.96
C ILE A 90 -2.77 -13.61 -36.53
N GLY A 91 -3.30 -14.76 -36.13
CA GLY A 91 -3.05 -15.32 -34.80
C GLY A 91 -4.10 -14.92 -33.75
N ARG A 92 -5.12 -14.16 -34.14
CA ARG A 92 -6.27 -13.85 -33.29
C ARG A 92 -6.98 -15.12 -32.82
N GLU A 93 -7.26 -15.18 -31.53
CA GLU A 93 -8.18 -16.14 -30.92
C GLU A 93 -9.63 -15.61 -30.87
N ASP A 94 -10.61 -16.52 -30.81
CA ASP A 94 -12.03 -16.16 -30.81
C ASP A 94 -12.45 -15.29 -29.61
N THR A 95 -11.70 -15.37 -28.49
CA THR A 95 -11.96 -14.64 -27.25
C THR A 95 -11.47 -13.19 -27.26
N GLU A 96 -10.73 -12.76 -28.27
CA GLU A 96 -10.15 -11.41 -28.34
C GLU A 96 -11.08 -10.37 -28.98
N GLY A 97 -12.31 -10.75 -29.34
CA GLY A 97 -13.29 -9.84 -29.94
C GLY A 97 -14.69 -9.97 -29.32
N PRO A 98 -15.64 -9.11 -29.75
CA PRO A 98 -15.46 -8.03 -30.72
C PRO A 98 -14.61 -6.89 -30.14
N GLN A 99 -14.01 -6.07 -31.01
CA GLN A 99 -13.37 -4.84 -30.54
C GLN A 99 -14.41 -3.92 -29.91
N VAL A 100 -14.09 -3.38 -28.73
CA VAL A 100 -14.97 -2.48 -27.98
C VAL A 100 -14.25 -1.18 -27.70
N GLU A 101 -14.94 -0.05 -27.84
CA GLU A 101 -14.40 1.25 -27.43
C GLU A 101 -14.45 1.37 -25.91
N VAL A 102 -13.29 1.61 -25.29
CA VAL A 102 -13.15 1.76 -23.85
C VAL A 102 -12.49 3.10 -23.55
N ALA A 103 -12.98 3.78 -22.51
CA ALA A 103 -12.37 5.00 -21.98
C ALA A 103 -11.81 4.72 -20.58
N VAL A 104 -10.54 5.07 -20.38
CA VAL A 104 -9.85 4.97 -19.09
C VAL A 104 -9.46 6.35 -18.58
N SER A 105 -9.58 6.55 -17.27
CA SER A 105 -9.09 7.78 -16.62
C SER A 105 -7.57 7.71 -16.43
N PRO A 106 -6.85 8.84 -16.32
CA PRO A 106 -5.44 8.81 -15.95
C PRO A 106 -5.20 8.12 -14.60
N PHE A 107 -4.13 7.35 -14.49
CA PHE A 107 -3.75 6.60 -13.28
C PHE A 107 -2.24 6.37 -13.24
N TRP A 108 -1.72 5.76 -12.17
CA TRP A 108 -0.33 5.26 -12.12
C TRP A 108 -0.30 3.75 -12.25
N MET A 109 0.71 3.23 -12.96
CA MET A 109 0.99 1.80 -13.07
C MET A 109 2.42 1.53 -12.63
N GLY A 110 2.68 0.33 -12.08
CA GLY A 110 4.05 -0.12 -11.82
C GLY A 110 4.85 -0.11 -13.12
N ALA A 111 6.07 0.43 -13.08
CA ALA A 111 6.94 0.51 -14.26
C ALA A 111 7.35 -0.87 -14.79
N CYS A 112 7.42 -1.86 -13.89
CA CYS A 112 7.78 -3.25 -14.16
C CYS A 112 6.82 -4.20 -13.42
N GLU A 113 6.90 -5.50 -13.70
CA GLU A 113 6.27 -6.50 -12.84
C GLU A 113 6.83 -6.44 -11.41
N VAL A 114 5.99 -6.81 -10.42
CA VAL A 114 6.41 -6.93 -9.02
C VAL A 114 7.54 -7.94 -8.93
N THR A 115 8.67 -7.54 -8.36
CA THR A 115 9.86 -8.36 -8.26
C THR A 115 9.83 -9.33 -7.06
N TRP A 116 10.71 -10.33 -7.07
CA TRP A 116 10.90 -11.23 -5.94
C TRP A 116 11.34 -10.48 -4.68
N GLU A 117 12.16 -9.45 -4.80
CA GLU A 117 12.60 -8.63 -3.68
C GLU A 117 11.41 -7.94 -2.99
N GLU A 118 10.50 -7.33 -3.77
CA GLU A 118 9.27 -6.73 -3.26
C GLU A 118 8.33 -7.76 -2.62
N TYR A 119 8.10 -8.87 -3.31
CA TYR A 119 7.14 -9.88 -2.86
C TYR A 119 7.65 -10.66 -1.63
N LYS A 120 8.97 -10.86 -1.51
CA LYS A 120 9.59 -11.49 -0.32
C LYS A 120 9.41 -10.62 0.93
N VAL A 121 9.35 -9.29 0.82
CA VAL A 121 8.98 -8.43 1.97
C VAL A 121 7.58 -8.75 2.46
N PHE A 122 6.61 -8.86 1.54
CA PHE A 122 5.25 -9.26 1.88
C PHE A 122 5.21 -10.65 2.53
N MET A 123 5.92 -11.63 1.96
CA MET A 123 5.99 -12.99 2.50
C MET A 123 6.62 -13.05 3.89
N SER A 124 7.66 -12.24 4.17
CA SER A 124 8.37 -12.26 5.45
C SER A 124 7.49 -11.93 6.66
N MET A 125 6.35 -11.26 6.44
CA MET A 125 5.37 -11.03 7.50
C MET A 125 4.80 -12.34 8.05
N LEU A 126 4.55 -13.34 7.20
CA LEU A 126 4.05 -14.64 7.66
C LEU A 126 5.02 -15.29 8.64
N ASP A 127 6.31 -15.26 8.32
CA ASP A 127 7.36 -15.79 9.18
C ASP A 127 7.43 -15.02 10.50
N LEU A 128 7.31 -13.70 10.46
CA LEU A 128 7.29 -12.85 11.64
C LEU A 128 6.09 -13.14 12.55
N PHE A 129 4.87 -13.26 12.01
CA PHE A 129 3.69 -13.60 12.81
C PHE A 129 3.79 -15.01 13.39
N THR A 130 4.24 -15.98 12.60
CA THR A 130 4.45 -17.36 13.07
C THR A 130 5.51 -17.41 14.19
N ALA A 131 6.58 -16.62 14.08
CA ALA A 131 7.59 -16.49 15.12
C ALA A 131 7.05 -15.81 16.40
N LEU A 132 6.22 -14.77 16.26
CA LEU A 132 5.60 -14.08 17.40
C LEU A 132 4.58 -14.96 18.14
N GLU A 133 3.79 -15.73 17.39
CA GLU A 133 2.84 -16.70 17.96
C GLU A 133 3.57 -17.82 18.67
N SER A 134 4.55 -18.46 18.02
CA SER A 134 5.32 -19.55 18.61
C SER A 134 6.16 -19.14 19.82
N SER A 135 6.59 -17.87 19.90
CA SER A 135 7.30 -17.30 21.05
C SER A 135 6.36 -16.84 22.19
N GLY A 136 5.04 -16.84 21.98
CA GLY A 136 4.06 -16.43 22.98
C GLY A 136 4.10 -14.93 23.32
N VAL A 137 4.77 -14.10 22.50
CA VAL A 137 4.94 -12.66 22.75
C VAL A 137 3.65 -11.88 22.49
N ARG A 138 2.78 -12.38 21.60
CA ARG A 138 1.46 -11.79 21.32
C ARG A 138 0.41 -12.89 21.18
N LEU A 139 -0.10 -13.38 22.32
CA LEU A 139 -1.20 -14.34 22.34
C LEU A 139 -2.49 -13.66 21.88
N VAL A 140 -3.12 -14.22 20.84
CA VAL A 140 -4.47 -13.82 20.43
C VAL A 140 -5.46 -14.41 21.45
N THR A 141 -6.24 -13.54 22.08
CA THR A 141 -7.32 -13.87 23.02
C THR A 141 -8.65 -13.42 22.41
N GLU A 142 -9.77 -13.94 22.88
CA GLU A 142 -11.10 -13.48 22.42
C GLU A 142 -11.31 -11.96 22.59
N GLU A 143 -10.57 -11.32 23.51
CA GLU A 143 -10.67 -9.88 23.77
C GLU A 143 -9.81 -9.04 22.80
N ASN A 144 -8.78 -9.62 22.18
CA ASN A 144 -7.87 -8.91 21.27
C ASN A 144 -7.86 -9.49 19.84
N GLU A 145 -8.72 -10.48 19.56
CA GLU A 145 -8.93 -11.01 18.22
C GLU A 145 -9.58 -9.92 17.36
N VAL A 146 -8.82 -9.43 16.39
CA VAL A 146 -9.27 -8.40 15.45
C VAL A 146 -9.45 -9.07 14.09
N ASP A 147 -10.55 -8.78 13.39
CA ASP A 147 -10.80 -9.21 12.01
C ASP A 147 -9.91 -8.42 11.03
N ALA A 148 -8.60 -8.59 11.17
CA ALA A 148 -7.57 -7.97 10.36
C ALA A 148 -6.80 -9.06 9.61
N VAL A 149 -6.56 -8.82 8.31
CA VAL A 149 -5.64 -9.68 7.54
C VAL A 149 -4.23 -9.36 8.01
N THR A 150 -3.65 -10.26 8.80
CA THR A 150 -2.33 -10.06 9.41
C THR A 150 -1.19 -10.44 8.47
N ALA A 151 -1.30 -11.52 7.68
CA ALA A 151 -0.20 -11.97 6.81
C ALA A 151 -0.69 -12.66 5.52
N PRO A 152 0.15 -12.76 4.47
CA PRO A 152 -0.11 -13.65 3.35
C PRO A 152 -0.21 -15.11 3.77
N SER A 153 -1.00 -15.89 3.03
CA SER A 153 -0.88 -17.35 3.06
C SER A 153 0.45 -17.79 2.46
N ALA A 154 1.02 -18.91 2.97
CA ALA A 154 2.21 -19.51 2.40
C ALA A 154 2.03 -19.84 0.90
N LEU A 155 3.14 -19.90 0.17
CA LEU A 155 3.12 -20.32 -1.24
C LEU A 155 2.54 -21.73 -1.35
N TYR A 156 1.65 -21.92 -2.33
CA TYR A 156 0.97 -23.20 -2.57
C TYR A 156 1.95 -24.31 -2.97
N ASP A 157 2.94 -23.98 -3.81
CA ASP A 157 4.03 -24.89 -4.18
C ASP A 157 5.35 -24.13 -4.30
N PRO A 158 6.21 -24.16 -3.27
CA PRO A 158 7.51 -23.51 -3.34
C PRO A 158 8.44 -24.21 -4.36
N THR A 159 8.26 -25.49 -4.64
CA THR A 159 9.20 -26.25 -5.49
C THR A 159 9.13 -25.83 -6.95
N THR A 160 7.95 -25.57 -7.49
CA THR A 160 7.77 -25.06 -8.86
C THR A 160 8.19 -23.59 -8.99
N THR A 161 8.02 -22.81 -7.92
CA THR A 161 8.35 -21.38 -7.88
C THR A 161 9.82 -21.11 -8.20
N PHE A 162 10.72 -21.89 -7.61
CA PHE A 162 12.16 -21.69 -7.75
C PHE A 162 12.75 -22.24 -9.06
N ILE A 163 11.98 -23.00 -9.85
CA ILE A 163 12.47 -23.58 -11.12
C ILE A 163 12.76 -22.48 -12.15
N ASN A 164 11.96 -21.41 -12.16
CA ASN A 164 12.07 -20.32 -13.13
C ASN A 164 12.95 -19.15 -12.64
N GLY A 165 13.63 -19.32 -11.51
CA GLY A 165 14.48 -18.30 -10.88
C GLY A 165 13.79 -17.56 -9.73
N GLU A 166 14.61 -17.07 -8.80
CA GLU A 166 14.18 -16.30 -7.63
C GLU A 166 15.11 -15.13 -7.30
N GLU A 167 15.87 -14.69 -8.31
CA GLU A 167 16.78 -13.58 -8.16
C GLU A 167 15.99 -12.31 -7.81
N PRO A 168 16.52 -11.43 -6.94
CA PRO A 168 15.72 -10.37 -6.34
C PRO A 168 14.98 -9.48 -7.36
N GLN A 169 15.61 -9.14 -8.49
CA GLN A 169 15.03 -8.28 -9.52
C GLN A 169 14.23 -9.03 -10.59
N GLN A 170 14.10 -10.35 -10.51
CA GLN A 170 13.22 -11.10 -11.42
C GLN A 170 11.75 -10.89 -11.03
N PRO A 171 10.82 -10.92 -12.00
CA PRO A 171 9.40 -10.94 -11.71
C PRO A 171 9.06 -12.06 -10.74
N ALA A 172 8.31 -11.74 -9.70
CA ALA A 172 7.76 -12.75 -8.82
C ALA A 172 6.72 -13.57 -9.60
N VAL A 173 6.80 -14.90 -9.50
CA VAL A 173 5.94 -15.84 -10.24
C VAL A 173 5.25 -16.82 -9.30
N THR A 174 4.37 -17.64 -9.86
CA THR A 174 3.72 -18.76 -9.13
C THR A 174 2.81 -18.30 -7.99
N MET A 175 2.22 -17.12 -8.11
CA MET A 175 1.17 -16.63 -7.23
C MET A 175 -0.21 -16.69 -7.89
N THR A 176 -1.24 -16.86 -7.07
CA THR A 176 -2.61 -16.75 -7.55
C THR A 176 -3.01 -15.28 -7.74
N GLN A 177 -4.02 -15.02 -8.55
CA GLN A 177 -4.61 -13.69 -8.64
C GLN A 177 -5.10 -13.17 -7.27
N TYR A 178 -5.60 -14.05 -6.41
CA TYR A 178 -5.99 -13.71 -5.06
C TYR A 178 -4.80 -13.23 -4.22
N SER A 179 -3.65 -13.92 -4.30
CA SER A 179 -2.41 -13.51 -3.62
C SER A 179 -1.93 -12.14 -4.08
N ALA A 180 -1.97 -11.87 -5.40
CA ALA A 180 -1.62 -10.56 -5.94
C ALA A 180 -2.58 -9.44 -5.46
N ARG A 181 -3.87 -9.75 -5.29
CA ARG A 181 -4.83 -8.82 -4.66
C ARG A 181 -4.54 -8.60 -3.17
N GLN A 182 -4.11 -9.62 -2.43
CA GLN A 182 -3.71 -9.44 -1.03
C GLN A 182 -2.44 -8.61 -0.91
N TYR A 183 -1.47 -8.78 -1.81
CA TYR A 183 -0.26 -7.96 -1.87
C TYR A 183 -0.60 -6.47 -2.04
N THR A 184 -1.45 -6.13 -3.02
CA THR A 184 -1.88 -4.72 -3.24
C THR A 184 -2.70 -4.16 -2.08
N LYS A 185 -3.54 -4.98 -1.44
CA LYS A 185 -4.26 -4.61 -0.21
C LYS A 185 -3.31 -4.33 0.96
N TRP A 186 -2.29 -5.17 1.13
CA TRP A 186 -1.26 -4.98 2.15
C TRP A 186 -0.46 -3.70 1.91
N LEU A 187 0.02 -3.51 0.68
CA LEU A 187 0.76 -2.31 0.30
C LEU A 187 -0.07 -1.03 0.53
N THR A 188 -1.38 -1.12 0.26
CA THR A 188 -2.33 -0.05 0.60
C THR A 188 -2.40 0.25 2.08
N GLY A 189 -2.48 -0.80 2.91
CA GLY A 189 -2.49 -0.66 4.37
C GLY A 189 -1.20 -0.08 4.93
N LEU A 190 -0.05 -0.41 4.35
CA LEU A 190 1.25 0.09 4.79
C LEU A 190 1.50 1.55 4.41
N THR A 191 1.17 1.92 3.18
CA THR A 191 1.50 3.25 2.63
C THR A 191 0.40 4.28 2.85
N GLY A 192 -0.82 3.83 3.17
CA GLY A 192 -2.01 4.68 3.20
C GLY A 192 -2.51 5.09 1.81
N ARG A 193 -1.95 4.52 0.73
CA ARG A 193 -2.28 4.85 -0.67
C ARG A 193 -3.01 3.70 -1.34
N PHE A 194 -3.92 3.99 -2.26
CA PHE A 194 -4.72 2.93 -2.88
C PHE A 194 -3.97 2.22 -4.02
N TYR A 195 -3.57 0.97 -3.78
CA TYR A 195 -3.01 0.05 -4.78
C TYR A 195 -4.00 -1.06 -5.11
N ARG A 196 -4.02 -1.48 -6.38
CA ARG A 196 -4.84 -2.58 -6.88
C ARG A 196 -4.22 -3.20 -8.13
N LEU A 197 -4.74 -4.35 -8.55
CA LEU A 197 -4.49 -4.86 -9.89
C LEU A 197 -5.15 -3.95 -10.94
N PRO A 198 -4.51 -3.74 -12.10
CA PRO A 198 -5.16 -3.07 -13.23
C PRO A 198 -6.35 -3.90 -13.73
N ALA A 199 -7.35 -3.22 -14.27
CA ALA A 199 -8.35 -3.87 -15.11
C ALA A 199 -7.71 -4.27 -16.44
N GLU A 200 -8.31 -5.19 -17.18
CA GLU A 200 -7.85 -5.57 -18.52
C GLU A 200 -7.76 -4.35 -19.47
N SER A 201 -8.67 -3.39 -19.35
CA SER A 201 -8.62 -2.15 -20.15
C SER A 201 -7.51 -1.18 -19.73
N GLU A 202 -6.82 -1.44 -18.63
CA GLU A 202 -5.74 -0.59 -18.11
C GLU A 202 -4.36 -1.24 -18.29
N TRP A 203 -4.30 -2.53 -18.67
CA TRP A 203 -3.08 -3.32 -18.82
C TRP A 203 -2.67 -3.40 -20.30
#